data_AF-A0A2V9MH02-F1
#
_entry.id   AF-A0A2V9MH02-F1
#
_cell.length_a   1.000
_cell.length_b   1.000
_cell.length_c   1.000
_cell.angle_alpha   90.00
_cell.angle_beta   90.00
_cell.angle_gamma   90.00
#
_symmetry.space_group_name_H-M   'P 1'
#
loop_
_entity.id
_entity.type
_entity.pdbx_description
1 polymer ?
#
loop_
_entity_poly.entity_id
_entity_poly.type
_entity_poly.pdbx_seq_one_letter_code
_entity_poly.pdbx_strand_id
1 'polypeptide(L)'
;MAPSLRLLLDRQKACSYLRGCARSGRIQFKRKGFMKQPSCWRILLLFLAVGLAGTGSTAQREDKTKAREASCKMCHKPDGKGTMEDLDLTDNVWKHGNAPEDIEKVIREGVKGTGMRPIMGEHTDQEIKALVKYVLKFSETAPPAEPAKPAEPPAPPQPPPPVPPQP
;
A
#
# COMPACT_ATOMS: atom_id res chain seq x y z
N MET A 1 -17.21 -30.61 -24.32
CA MET A 1 -18.34 -30.05 -23.55
C MET A 1 -18.19 -28.54 -23.59
N ALA A 2 -18.93 -27.87 -24.49
CA ALA A 2 -18.83 -26.45 -24.76
C ALA A 2 -20.12 -25.73 -24.31
N PRO A 3 -20.03 -24.64 -23.53
CA PRO A 3 -21.21 -23.92 -23.05
C PRO A 3 -21.92 -23.18 -24.19
N SER A 4 -23.25 -23.16 -24.06
CA SER A 4 -24.22 -22.89 -25.11
C SER A 4 -24.19 -21.46 -25.65
N LEU A 5 -24.27 -21.38 -26.98
CA LEU A 5 -24.38 -20.19 -27.85
C LEU A 5 -25.49 -19.18 -27.49
N ARG A 6 -26.36 -19.50 -26.51
CA ARG A 6 -27.48 -18.64 -26.07
C ARG A 6 -27.05 -17.47 -25.18
N LEU A 7 -25.94 -17.56 -24.44
CA LEU A 7 -25.50 -16.45 -23.56
C LEU A 7 -24.84 -15.28 -24.32
N LEU A 8 -24.30 -15.51 -25.52
CA LEU A 8 -23.66 -14.45 -26.31
C LEU A 8 -24.67 -13.54 -27.04
N LEU A 9 -25.85 -14.04 -27.39
CA LEU A 9 -26.89 -13.22 -28.04
C LEU A 9 -27.59 -12.26 -27.06
N ASP A 10 -27.58 -12.56 -25.76
CA ASP A 10 -28.19 -11.71 -24.74
C ASP A 10 -27.36 -10.43 -24.48
N ARG A 11 -26.03 -10.54 -24.49
CA ARG A 11 -25.12 -9.39 -24.34
C ARG A 11 -25.15 -8.41 -25.51
N GLN A 12 -25.49 -8.85 -26.73
CA GLN A 12 -25.59 -7.93 -27.88
C GLN A 12 -26.85 -7.05 -27.81
N LYS A 13 -27.96 -7.53 -27.25
CA LYS A 13 -29.19 -6.72 -27.15
C LYS A 13 -29.09 -5.61 -26.10
N ALA A 14 -28.37 -5.85 -25.00
CA ALA A 14 -28.12 -4.83 -23.97
C ALA A 14 -27.25 -3.66 -24.47
N CYS A 15 -26.36 -3.91 -25.43
CA CYS A 15 -25.43 -2.90 -25.94
C CYS A 15 -26.04 -1.98 -27.02
N SER A 16 -27.19 -2.36 -27.59
CA SER A 16 -27.96 -1.52 -28.53
C SER A 16 -28.96 -0.60 -27.83
N TYR A 17 -29.44 -0.95 -26.63
CA TYR A 17 -30.37 -0.09 -25.88
C TYR A 17 -29.69 1.17 -25.32
N LEU A 18 -28.43 1.06 -24.87
CA LEU A 18 -27.70 2.17 -24.26
C LEU A 18 -27.10 3.16 -25.28
N ARG A 19 -27.03 2.82 -26.57
CA ARG A 19 -26.59 3.75 -27.63
C ARG A 19 -27.72 4.57 -28.26
N GLY A 20 -28.98 4.29 -27.92
CA GLY A 20 -30.15 5.02 -28.43
C GLY A 20 -30.49 6.31 -27.66
N CYS A 21 -30.10 6.45 -26.40
CA CYS A 21 -30.48 7.61 -25.58
C CYS A 21 -29.62 8.87 -25.79
N ALA A 22 -28.47 8.77 -26.45
CA ALA A 22 -27.56 9.91 -26.64
C ALA A 22 -27.80 10.71 -27.94
N ARG A 23 -28.82 10.37 -28.75
CA ARG A 23 -29.08 11.02 -30.04
C ARG A 23 -30.56 11.32 -30.26
N SER A 24 -31.17 11.97 -29.28
CA SER A 24 -32.43 12.70 -29.48
C SER A 24 -32.32 14.04 -28.77
N GLY A 25 -31.70 14.99 -29.46
CA GLY A 25 -31.61 16.38 -29.07
C GLY A 25 -32.99 17.03 -29.01
N ARG A 26 -33.66 16.91 -27.87
CA ARG A 26 -34.85 17.71 -27.55
C ARG A 26 -34.95 17.95 -26.05
N ILE A 27 -33.94 18.62 -25.48
CA ILE A 27 -34.12 19.35 -24.23
C ILE A 27 -34.67 20.72 -24.62
N GLN A 28 -35.97 20.79 -24.87
CA GLN A 28 -36.67 22.07 -24.95
C GLN A 28 -36.89 22.56 -23.51
N PHE A 29 -35.97 23.39 -23.03
CA PHE A 29 -36.09 24.11 -21.76
C PHE A 29 -37.16 25.19 -21.91
N LYS A 30 -38.43 24.78 -21.91
CA LYS A 30 -39.55 25.71 -21.88
C LYS A 30 -39.63 26.29 -20.48
N ARG A 31 -38.99 27.46 -20.30
CA ARG A 31 -39.20 28.37 -19.17
C ARG A 31 -40.69 28.64 -19.03
N LYS A 32 -41.34 28.02 -18.05
CA LYS A 32 -42.58 28.49 -17.39
C LYS A 32 -42.89 27.54 -16.25
N GLY A 33 -43.10 28.09 -15.05
CA GLY A 33 -43.82 27.39 -14.00
C GLY A 33 -42.95 26.85 -12.86
N PHE A 34 -42.58 27.77 -11.99
CA PHE A 34 -42.49 27.56 -10.55
C PHE A 34 -43.59 26.61 -10.00
N MET A 35 -43.21 25.81 -9.00
CA MET A 35 -44.08 25.18 -7.98
C MET A 35 -44.56 23.73 -8.19
N LYS A 36 -44.37 22.93 -7.12
CA LYS A 36 -45.00 21.62 -6.78
C LYS A 36 -44.42 20.35 -7.41
N GLN A 37 -43.34 19.81 -6.84
CA GLN A 37 -43.08 18.35 -6.81
C GLN A 37 -42.50 17.95 -5.43
N PRO A 38 -43.32 17.46 -4.47
CA PRO A 38 -42.86 17.05 -3.13
C PRO A 38 -42.04 15.74 -3.12
N SER A 39 -41.77 15.17 -4.29
CA SER A 39 -41.12 13.86 -4.49
C SER A 39 -39.58 13.91 -4.41
N CYS A 40 -38.95 15.08 -4.57
CA CYS A 40 -37.49 15.20 -4.55
C CYS A 40 -36.88 15.14 -3.14
N TRP A 41 -37.63 15.54 -2.11
CA TRP A 41 -37.16 15.51 -0.73
C TRP A 41 -36.97 14.08 -0.22
N ARG A 42 -37.88 13.16 -0.59
CA ARG A 42 -37.77 11.74 -0.19
C ARG A 42 -36.57 11.05 -0.83
N ILE A 43 -36.24 11.42 -2.07
CA ILE A 43 -35.05 10.91 -2.76
C ILE A 43 -33.79 11.50 -2.13
N LEU A 44 -33.80 12.79 -1.76
CA LEU A 44 -32.68 13.43 -1.05
C LEU A 44 -32.42 12.81 0.34
N LEU A 45 -33.48 12.44 1.08
CA LEU A 45 -33.35 11.75 2.37
C LEU A 45 -32.82 10.31 2.25
N LEU A 46 -33.15 9.62 1.15
CA LEU A 46 -32.63 8.26 0.90
C LEU A 46 -31.13 8.27 0.56
N PHE A 47 -30.64 9.29 -0.14
CA PHE A 47 -29.18 9.43 -0.38
C PHE A 47 -28.40 9.84 0.88
N LEU A 48 -29.02 10.57 1.82
CA LEU A 48 -28.37 10.96 3.08
C LEU A 48 -28.18 9.75 4.04
N ALA A 49 -29.12 8.80 4.06
CA ALA A 49 -29.04 7.63 4.92
C ALA A 49 -27.98 6.59 4.47
N VAL A 50 -27.62 6.57 3.18
CA VAL A 50 -26.65 5.61 2.60
C VAL A 50 -25.21 6.14 2.63
N GLY A 51 -24.99 7.42 2.93
CA GLY A 51 -23.66 8.04 2.95
C GLY A 51 -22.91 8.01 4.29
N LEU A 52 -23.53 7.55 5.38
CA LEU A 52 -22.99 7.63 6.75
C LEU A 52 -22.40 6.31 7.30
N ALA A 53 -22.00 5.39 6.42
CA ALA A 53 -21.19 4.23 6.82
C ALA A 53 -19.72 4.47 6.42
N GLY A 54 -18.90 4.84 7.40
CA GLY A 54 -17.50 5.27 7.22
C GLY A 54 -16.65 4.32 6.38
N THR A 55 -16.12 4.84 5.28
CA THR A 55 -15.16 4.17 4.40
C THR A 55 -13.74 4.35 4.95
N GLY A 56 -13.43 3.62 6.02
CA GLY A 56 -12.06 3.39 6.50
C GLY A 56 -11.72 1.90 6.49
N SER A 57 -12.10 1.22 5.39
CA SER A 57 -12.09 -0.23 5.24
C SER A 57 -10.67 -0.81 5.36
N THR A 58 -10.55 -1.93 6.08
CA THR A 58 -9.33 -2.75 6.22
C THR A 58 -8.65 -3.08 4.89
N ALA A 59 -9.43 -3.15 3.81
CA ALA A 59 -8.93 -3.34 2.45
C ALA A 59 -7.84 -2.33 2.06
N GLN A 60 -8.01 -1.04 2.39
CA GLN A 60 -7.04 -0.02 1.97
C GLN A 60 -5.69 -0.11 2.71
N ARG A 61 -5.66 -0.71 3.91
CA ARG A 61 -4.40 -0.92 4.69
C ARG A 61 -3.59 -2.08 4.15
N GLU A 62 -4.26 -3.13 3.69
CA GLU A 62 -3.60 -4.26 3.03
C GLU A 62 -2.92 -3.81 1.73
N ASP A 63 -3.58 -2.95 0.96
CA ASP A 63 -3.07 -2.47 -0.32
C ASP A 63 -1.77 -1.65 -0.14
N LYS A 64 -1.70 -0.77 0.88
CA LYS A 64 -0.50 0.01 1.16
C LYS A 64 0.66 -0.86 1.66
N THR A 65 0.38 -1.80 2.56
CA THR A 65 1.40 -2.74 3.08
C THR A 65 1.99 -3.57 1.94
N LYS A 66 1.15 -4.16 1.07
CA LYS A 66 1.58 -4.95 -0.09
C LYS A 66 2.40 -4.12 -1.09
N ALA A 67 2.01 -2.87 -1.35
CA ALA A 67 2.79 -1.95 -2.19
C ALA A 67 4.18 -1.67 -1.58
N ARG A 68 4.26 -1.56 -0.25
CA ARG A 68 5.53 -1.37 0.44
C ARG A 68 6.40 -2.63 0.43
N GLU A 69 5.83 -3.82 0.58
CA GLU A 69 6.57 -5.08 0.40
C GLU A 69 7.25 -5.13 -0.97
N ALA A 70 6.58 -4.66 -2.04
CA ALA A 70 7.19 -4.60 -3.36
C ALA A 70 8.43 -3.68 -3.40
N SER A 71 8.41 -2.59 -2.63
CA SER A 71 9.58 -1.70 -2.49
C SER A 71 10.71 -2.37 -1.70
N CYS A 72 10.40 -3.11 -0.63
CA CYS A 72 11.39 -3.86 0.14
C CYS A 72 12.12 -4.88 -0.74
N LYS A 73 11.36 -5.59 -1.59
CA LYS A 73 11.89 -6.61 -2.53
C LYS A 73 12.86 -6.03 -3.57
N MET A 74 12.83 -4.73 -3.85
CA MET A 74 13.77 -4.13 -4.79
C MET A 74 15.23 -4.29 -4.33
N CYS A 75 15.46 -4.19 -3.02
CA CYS A 75 16.79 -4.32 -2.42
C CYS A 75 16.98 -5.71 -1.77
N HIS A 76 16.00 -6.18 -1.00
CA HIS A 76 16.08 -7.44 -0.25
C HIS A 76 15.68 -8.68 -1.05
N LYS A 77 15.27 -8.52 -2.31
CA LYS A 77 14.75 -9.59 -3.18
C LYS A 77 13.43 -10.21 -2.68
N PRO A 78 12.69 -10.94 -3.53
CA PRO A 78 11.44 -11.59 -3.14
C PRO A 78 11.58 -12.66 -2.05
N ASP A 79 12.75 -13.29 -2.00
CA ASP A 79 13.16 -14.35 -1.08
C ASP A 79 13.84 -13.83 0.20
N GLY A 80 14.09 -12.51 0.30
CA GLY A 80 14.73 -11.90 1.47
C GLY A 80 16.25 -12.02 1.50
N LYS A 81 16.87 -12.71 0.55
CA LYS A 81 18.31 -12.97 0.53
C LYS A 81 19.18 -11.74 0.21
N GLY A 82 18.63 -10.74 -0.48
CA GLY A 82 19.43 -9.60 -0.95
C GLY A 82 20.56 -10.01 -1.90
N THR A 83 21.39 -9.05 -2.29
CA THR A 83 22.63 -9.29 -3.08
C THR A 83 23.91 -9.07 -2.27
N MET A 84 23.79 -8.38 -1.15
CA MET A 84 24.86 -8.05 -0.22
C MET A 84 24.46 -8.60 1.14
N GLU A 85 25.44 -8.96 1.97
CA GLU A 85 25.23 -9.41 3.36
C GLU A 85 24.29 -8.47 4.13
N ASP A 86 24.45 -7.15 4.00
CA ASP A 86 23.63 -6.15 4.68
C ASP A 86 22.17 -6.07 4.22
N LEU A 87 21.83 -6.80 3.13
CA LEU A 87 20.49 -6.89 2.58
C LEU A 87 19.88 -8.29 2.76
N ASP A 88 20.62 -9.25 3.29
CA ASP A 88 20.11 -10.59 3.58
C ASP A 88 19.32 -10.57 4.90
N LEU A 89 18.07 -11.02 4.85
CA LEU A 89 17.16 -11.14 5.99
C LEU A 89 17.01 -12.60 6.44
N THR A 90 17.68 -13.53 5.74
CA THR A 90 17.60 -14.99 5.91
C THR A 90 18.83 -15.57 6.59
N ASP A 91 19.91 -14.83 6.76
CA ASP A 91 21.17 -15.35 7.29
C ASP A 91 21.27 -15.26 8.83
N ASN A 92 20.25 -14.69 9.49
CA ASN A 92 20.23 -14.44 10.92
C ASN A 92 21.36 -13.53 11.45
N VAL A 93 22.05 -12.79 10.58
CA VAL A 93 23.10 -11.85 10.95
C VAL A 93 22.54 -10.42 10.98
N TRP A 94 22.09 -9.99 12.16
CA TRP A 94 21.42 -8.70 12.33
C TRP A 94 22.36 -7.61 12.87
N LYS A 95 22.67 -6.59 12.03
CA LYS A 95 23.51 -5.45 12.43
C LYS A 95 22.84 -4.47 13.40
N HIS A 96 21.51 -4.38 13.35
CA HIS A 96 20.72 -3.41 14.11
C HIS A 96 19.82 -4.06 15.16
N GLY A 97 20.04 -5.34 15.48
CA GLY A 97 19.19 -6.14 16.37
C GLY A 97 18.15 -6.95 15.60
N ASN A 98 17.73 -8.07 16.18
CA ASN A 98 16.76 -9.01 15.62
C ASN A 98 15.43 -9.02 16.40
N ALA A 99 15.31 -8.21 17.46
CA ALA A 99 14.08 -8.08 18.19
C ALA A 99 13.03 -7.36 17.31
N PRO A 100 11.74 -7.70 17.42
CA PRO A 100 10.68 -7.01 16.68
C PRO A 100 10.71 -5.49 16.84
N GLU A 101 11.09 -5.01 18.03
CA GLU A 101 11.20 -3.58 18.36
C GLU A 101 12.37 -2.90 17.63
N ASP A 102 13.49 -3.60 17.48
CA ASP A 102 14.67 -3.11 16.75
C ASP A 102 14.36 -3.01 15.25
N ILE A 103 13.73 -4.04 14.69
CA ILE A 103 13.29 -4.06 13.29
C ILE A 103 12.26 -2.96 13.04
N GLU A 104 11.30 -2.79 13.96
CA GLU A 104 10.33 -1.71 13.90
C GLU A 104 11.01 -0.34 13.84
N LYS A 105 12.01 -0.11 14.70
CA LYS A 105 12.79 1.14 14.70
C LYS A 105 13.52 1.38 13.39
N VAL A 106 14.19 0.36 12.84
CA VAL A 106 14.90 0.47 11.55
C VAL A 106 13.94 0.76 10.41
N ILE A 107 12.79 0.08 10.34
CA ILE A 107 11.78 0.33 9.32
C ILE A 107 11.26 1.77 9.43
N ARG A 108 11.01 2.22 10.65
CA ARG A 108 10.49 3.55 10.93
C ARG A 108 11.48 4.65 10.54
N GLU A 109 12.67 4.62 11.13
CA GLU A 109 13.64 5.71 11.07
C GLU A 109 14.62 5.58 9.90
N GLY A 110 14.65 4.40 9.25
CA GLY A 110 15.69 4.06 8.29
C GLY A 110 17.06 3.94 8.96
N VAL A 111 18.10 3.79 8.15
CA VAL A 111 19.48 3.79 8.62
C VAL A 111 20.26 4.88 7.89
N LYS A 112 20.74 5.87 8.65
CA LYS A 112 21.49 7.01 8.10
C LYS A 112 22.75 6.52 7.37
N GLY A 113 22.99 7.06 6.19
CA GLY A 113 24.15 6.67 5.36
C GLY A 113 23.94 5.39 4.54
N THR A 114 22.77 4.75 4.62
CA THR A 114 22.41 3.59 3.80
C THR A 114 21.27 3.90 2.83
N GLY A 115 20.94 2.94 1.95
CA GLY A 115 19.76 3.03 1.08
C GLY A 115 18.41 2.79 1.80
N MET A 116 18.42 2.36 3.07
CA MET A 116 17.20 2.10 3.84
C MET A 116 16.58 3.41 4.33
N ARG A 117 15.55 3.88 3.62
CA ARG A 117 14.87 5.15 3.92
C ARG A 117 13.84 5.02 5.05
N PRO A 118 13.66 6.08 5.87
CA PRO A 118 12.59 6.14 6.86
C PRO A 118 11.22 6.05 6.18
N ILE A 119 10.27 5.40 6.86
CA ILE A 119 8.88 5.28 6.39
C ILE A 119 7.87 5.92 7.33
N MET A 120 8.34 6.48 8.45
CA MET A 120 7.54 7.25 9.40
C MET A 120 6.79 8.38 8.69
N GLY A 121 5.50 8.52 9.02
CA GLY A 121 4.62 9.53 8.43
C GLY A 121 3.92 9.09 7.13
N GLU A 122 4.43 8.07 6.42
CA GLU A 122 3.76 7.50 5.23
C GLU A 122 2.84 6.33 5.58
N HIS A 123 3.18 5.60 6.65
CA HIS A 123 2.52 4.38 7.12
C HIS A 123 2.02 4.55 8.55
N THR A 124 0.90 3.92 8.85
CA THR A 124 0.33 3.80 10.20
C THR A 124 1.10 2.75 11.00
N ASP A 125 1.00 2.82 12.33
CA ASP A 125 1.67 1.85 13.21
C ASP A 125 1.26 0.39 12.94
N GLN A 126 0.01 0.16 12.54
CA GLN A 126 -0.46 -1.19 12.21
C GLN A 126 0.18 -1.71 10.91
N GLU A 127 0.33 -0.85 9.91
CA GLU A 127 1.00 -1.21 8.64
C GLU A 127 2.49 -1.49 8.89
N ILE A 128 3.15 -0.69 9.74
CA ILE A 128 4.55 -0.92 10.13
C ILE A 128 4.70 -2.25 10.85
N LYS A 129 3.83 -2.56 11.82
CA LYS A 129 3.84 -3.86 12.51
C LYS A 129 3.57 -5.03 11.57
N ALA A 130 2.75 -4.85 10.54
CA ALA A 130 2.54 -5.86 9.51
C ALA A 130 3.83 -6.09 8.69
N LEU A 131 4.57 -5.03 8.36
CA LEU A 131 5.87 -5.13 7.69
C LEU A 131 6.93 -5.81 8.57
N VAL A 132 6.96 -5.54 9.88
CA VAL A 132 7.87 -6.23 10.81
C VAL A 132 7.62 -7.73 10.80
N LYS A 133 6.35 -8.15 10.87
CA LYS A 133 5.97 -9.58 10.76
C LYS A 133 6.39 -10.18 9.41
N TYR A 134 6.21 -9.43 8.33
CA TYR A 134 6.63 -9.85 7.01
C TYR A 134 8.14 -10.10 6.91
N VAL A 135 8.95 -9.22 7.52
CA VAL A 135 10.42 -9.35 7.58
C VAL A 135 10.83 -10.56 8.43
N LEU A 136 10.24 -10.72 9.61
CA LEU A 136 10.58 -11.82 10.52
C LEU A 136 10.34 -13.21 9.92
N LYS A 137 9.36 -13.36 9.02
CA LYS A 137 9.11 -14.61 8.28
C LYS A 137 10.35 -15.14 7.55
N PHE A 138 11.26 -14.26 7.12
CA PHE A 138 12.50 -14.66 6.45
C PHE A 138 13.57 -15.20 7.41
N SER A 139 13.55 -14.77 8.67
CA SER A 139 14.45 -15.28 9.71
C SER A 139 14.05 -16.63 10.30
N GLU A 140 12.76 -17.00 10.22
CA GLU A 140 12.27 -18.29 10.72
C GLU A 140 12.81 -19.49 9.92
N THR A 141 13.33 -19.27 8.71
CA THR A 141 13.94 -20.32 7.89
C THR A 141 15.40 -20.60 8.20
N ALA A 142 15.98 -19.87 9.16
CA ALA A 142 17.40 -19.88 9.43
C ALA A 142 17.74 -20.51 10.80
N PRO A 143 18.85 -21.25 10.91
CA PRO A 143 19.23 -21.92 12.16
C PRO A 143 19.43 -20.89 13.29
N PRO A 144 19.15 -21.24 14.56
CA PRO A 144 19.06 -20.30 15.66
C PRO A 144 20.24 -19.33 15.70
N ALA A 145 19.96 -18.04 15.57
CA ALA A 145 20.97 -16.99 15.71
C ALA A 145 21.52 -17.02 17.13
N GLU A 146 22.85 -17.01 17.27
CA GLU A 146 23.49 -16.66 18.53
C GLU A 146 22.98 -15.26 18.93
N PRO A 147 22.56 -15.03 20.20
CA PRO A 147 21.97 -13.77 20.61
C PRO A 147 22.90 -12.61 20.22
N ALA A 148 22.37 -11.69 19.41
CA ALA A 148 23.08 -10.48 19.02
C ALA A 148 23.58 -9.80 20.31
N LYS A 149 24.89 -9.65 20.44
CA LYS A 149 25.47 -8.83 21.51
C LYS A 149 24.80 -7.45 21.45
N PRO A 150 24.46 -6.84 22.61
CA PRO A 150 23.90 -5.50 22.63
C PRO A 150 24.71 -4.59 21.72
N ALA A 151 24.03 -3.97 20.75
CA ALA A 151 24.68 -3.03 19.84
C ALA A 151 25.40 -1.97 20.67
N GLU A 152 26.71 -1.90 20.52
CA GLU A 152 27.49 -0.76 21.01
C GLU A 152 26.85 0.52 20.45
N PRO A 153 26.63 1.56 21.26
CA PRO A 153 26.01 2.80 20.78
C PRO A 153 26.72 3.27 19.51
N PRO A 154 25.97 3.72 18.48
CA PRO A 154 26.56 4.04 17.19
C PRO A 154 27.70 5.02 17.38
N ALA A 155 28.88 4.65 16.86
CA ALA A 155 30.03 5.52 16.85
C ALA A 155 29.63 6.90 16.29
N PRO A 156 30.15 8.01 16.85
CA PRO A 156 29.83 9.33 16.37
C PRO A 156 30.08 9.43 14.86
N PRO A 157 29.26 10.18 14.12
CA PRO A 157 29.40 10.29 12.67
C PRO A 157 30.83 10.68 12.33
N GLN A 158 31.49 9.88 11.51
CA GLN A 158 32.84 10.21 11.04
C GLN A 158 32.77 11.52 10.23
N PRO A 159 33.74 12.44 10.41
CA PRO A 159 33.76 13.66 9.62
C PRO A 159 33.79 13.31 8.13
N PRO A 160 33.18 14.13 7.26
CA PRO A 160 33.22 13.90 5.82
C PRO A 160 34.67 13.81 5.34
N PRO A 161 34.99 12.95 4.36
CA PRO A 161 36.32 12.88 3.79
C PRO A 161 36.74 14.27 3.27
N PRO A 162 38.03 14.63 3.35
CA PRO A 162 38.50 15.92 2.86
C PRO A 162 38.13 16.08 1.38
N VAL A 163 37.49 17.19 1.05
CA VAL A 163 37.17 17.54 -0.34
C VAL A 163 38.50 17.71 -1.09
N PRO A 164 38.74 16.96 -2.18
CA PRO A 164 39.96 17.14 -2.98
C PRO A 164 40.01 18.57 -3.54
N PRO A 165 41.20 19.17 -3.69
CA PRO A 165 41.33 20.49 -4.30
C PRO A 165 40.76 20.46 -5.71
N GLN A 166 39.80 21.35 -5.99
CA GLN A 166 39.27 21.56 -7.33
C GLN A 166 40.33 22.30 -8.17
N PRO A 167 40.50 21.96 -9.46
CA PRO A 167 41.48 22.58 -10.35
C PRO A 167 41.17 24.05 -10.68
#